data_AF-A0A661IZG8-F1
#
_entry.id   AF-A0A661IZG8-F1
#
_cell.length_a   1.000
_cell.length_b   1.000
_cell.length_c   1.000
_cell.angle_alpha   90.00
_cell.angle_beta   90.00
_cell.angle_gamma   90.00
#
_symmetry.space_group_name_H-M   'P 1'
#
loop_
_entity.id
_entity.type
_entity.pdbx_description
1 polymer ?
#
loop_
_entity_poly.entity_id
_entity_poly.type
_entity_poly.pdbx_seq_one_letter_code
_entity_poly.pdbx_strand_id
1 'polypeptide(L)'
;MVNRSFCRLCDGRCALKVTVEGGKVVKVEADPDPPAGRGGACRRARIWPEILHHPHRLRRPLIRKGARGEGKWQEASWQEALDFVLEQLLALKEHYGPEALALCLGHPKGLEGAFCHRFARVFGTPNVVTSGHICHVPGEVASIVTLGAPCFLDPDGVPRTLILWGVNFPDTRYGSLSYGQLQKALREGARLIVVDPKRTSLCNRADLW
;
A
#
# COMPACT_ATOMS: atom_id res chain seq x y z
N MET A 1 -2.68 -26.50 -6.79
CA MET A 1 -2.33 -25.64 -7.95
C MET A 1 -1.41 -24.51 -7.50
N VAL A 2 -0.49 -24.06 -8.34
CA VAL A 2 0.39 -22.90 -8.06
C VAL A 2 0.00 -21.76 -8.98
N ASN A 3 -0.26 -20.58 -8.41
CA ASN A 3 -0.66 -19.38 -9.13
C ASN A 3 0.35 -18.27 -8.94
N ARG A 4 0.41 -17.35 -9.91
CA ARG A 4 1.16 -16.09 -9.79
C ARG A 4 0.26 -14.98 -9.26
N SER A 5 0.82 -14.14 -8.40
CA SER A 5 0.16 -12.94 -7.87
C SER A 5 1.21 -11.89 -7.47
N PHE A 6 0.77 -10.81 -6.84
CA PHE A 6 1.66 -9.80 -6.26
C PHE A 6 1.20 -9.41 -4.85
N CYS A 7 2.16 -9.05 -4.01
CA CYS A 7 1.90 -8.70 -2.62
C CYS A 7 1.25 -7.33 -2.52
N ARG A 8 0.16 -7.23 -1.74
CA ARG A 8 -0.59 -5.98 -1.52
C ARG A 8 -0.35 -5.35 -0.15
N LEU A 9 0.57 -5.86 0.68
CA LEU A 9 0.73 -5.32 2.06
C LEU A 9 1.45 -3.97 2.12
N CYS A 10 2.38 -3.71 1.21
CA CYS A 10 3.10 -2.44 1.10
C CYS A 10 3.15 -2.00 -0.36
N ASP A 11 3.80 -0.87 -0.63
CA ASP A 11 3.91 -0.30 -1.98
C ASP A 11 4.88 -1.09 -2.89
N GLY A 12 5.69 -1.99 -2.32
CA GLY A 12 6.71 -2.71 -3.08
C GLY A 12 6.20 -3.72 -4.11
N ARG A 13 4.90 -4.08 -4.09
CA ARG A 13 4.23 -4.96 -5.07
C ARG A 13 5.03 -6.19 -5.51
N CYS A 14 5.75 -6.82 -4.56
CA CYS A 14 6.62 -7.97 -4.86
C CYS A 14 5.83 -9.10 -5.53
N ALA A 15 6.38 -9.73 -6.56
CA ALA A 15 5.74 -10.89 -7.17
C ALA A 15 5.79 -12.12 -6.28
N LEU A 16 4.72 -12.90 -6.36
CA LEU A 16 4.46 -14.03 -5.48
C LEU A 16 4.07 -15.28 -6.27
N LYS A 17 4.57 -16.43 -5.82
CA LYS A 17 4.00 -17.75 -6.11
C LYS A 17 3.09 -18.14 -4.94
N VAL A 18 1.85 -18.53 -5.26
CA VAL A 18 0.80 -18.84 -4.29
C VAL A 18 0.35 -20.29 -4.49
N THR A 19 0.59 -21.13 -3.50
CA THR A 19 0.15 -22.54 -3.50
C THR A 19 -1.25 -22.65 -2.93
N VAL A 20 -2.14 -23.26 -3.69
CA VAL A 20 -3.54 -23.51 -3.34
C VAL A 20 -3.79 -25.02 -3.29
N GLU A 21 -4.28 -25.49 -2.15
CA GLU A 21 -4.62 -26.88 -1.87
C GLU A 21 -6.02 -26.94 -1.27
N GLY A 22 -6.89 -27.84 -1.76
CA GLY A 22 -8.28 -27.93 -1.28
C GLY A 22 -9.06 -26.60 -1.36
N GLY A 23 -8.77 -25.75 -2.36
CA GLY A 23 -9.38 -24.43 -2.52
C GLY A 23 -8.88 -23.36 -1.54
N LYS A 24 -7.87 -23.66 -0.72
CA LYS A 24 -7.30 -22.73 0.27
C LYS A 24 -5.86 -22.37 -0.08
N VAL A 25 -5.50 -21.10 0.11
CA VAL A 25 -4.10 -20.66 0.02
C VAL A 25 -3.35 -21.22 1.23
N VAL A 26 -2.35 -22.06 1.00
CA VAL A 26 -1.57 -22.71 2.07
C VAL A 26 -0.15 -22.16 2.17
N LYS A 27 0.39 -21.59 1.08
CA LYS A 27 1.75 -21.09 1.04
C LYS A 27 1.88 -19.89 0.10
N VAL A 28 2.68 -18.91 0.51
CA VAL A 28 3.03 -17.73 -0.28
C VAL A 28 4.54 -17.53 -0.27
N GLU A 29 5.13 -17.49 -1.46
CA GLU A 29 6.58 -17.39 -1.67
C GLU A 29 6.90 -16.33 -2.71
N ALA A 30 8.17 -15.94 -2.81
CA ALA A 30 8.61 -15.03 -3.86
C ALA A 30 8.49 -15.73 -5.22
N ASP A 31 8.07 -14.99 -6.24
CA ASP A 31 8.27 -15.46 -7.62
C ASP A 31 9.70 -15.10 -8.07
N PRO A 32 10.58 -16.09 -8.32
CA PRO A 32 11.93 -15.82 -8.82
C PRO A 32 11.96 -15.43 -10.30
N ASP A 33 10.85 -15.60 -11.03
CA ASP A 33 10.84 -15.46 -12.49
C ASP A 33 10.81 -13.96 -12.92
N PRO A 34 11.62 -13.55 -13.91
CA PRO A 34 11.57 -12.20 -14.49
C PRO A 34 10.20 -11.89 -15.15
N PRO A 35 9.79 -10.62 -15.26
CA PRO A 35 10.50 -9.38 -14.89
C PRO A 35 10.42 -9.04 -13.39
N ALA A 36 9.73 -9.85 -12.60
CA ALA A 36 9.29 -9.48 -11.27
C ALA A 36 10.24 -9.88 -10.12
N GLY A 37 11.42 -10.43 -10.47
CA GLY A 37 12.48 -10.85 -9.55
C GLY A 37 13.18 -9.74 -8.74
N ARG A 38 12.61 -8.52 -8.68
CA ARG A 38 13.18 -7.38 -7.93
C ARG A 38 12.66 -7.28 -6.47
N GLY A 39 11.81 -8.20 -6.02
CA GLY A 39 11.22 -8.15 -4.67
C GLY A 39 11.09 -9.53 -4.01
N GLY A 40 11.84 -9.76 -2.93
CA GLY A 40 11.68 -10.97 -2.13
C GLY A 40 10.34 -11.01 -1.38
N ALA A 41 9.85 -12.22 -1.09
CA ALA A 41 8.74 -12.43 -0.16
C ALA A 41 9.26 -12.30 1.28
N CYS A 42 9.23 -11.07 1.79
CA CYS A 42 9.54 -10.78 3.19
C CYS A 42 8.58 -11.51 4.15
N ARG A 43 8.89 -11.53 5.45
CA ARG A 43 8.05 -12.19 6.47
C ARG A 43 6.57 -11.78 6.39
N ARG A 44 6.28 -10.51 6.10
CA ARG A 44 4.90 -10.01 5.91
C ARG A 44 4.18 -10.67 4.74
N ALA A 45 4.87 -10.95 3.63
CA ALA A 45 4.23 -11.64 2.51
C ALA A 45 3.87 -13.09 2.86
N ARG A 46 4.62 -13.74 3.75
CA ARG A 46 4.41 -15.14 4.12
C ARG A 46 3.21 -15.36 5.04
N ILE A 47 2.74 -14.32 5.74
CA ILE A 47 1.56 -14.39 6.63
C ILE A 47 0.22 -14.27 5.88
N TRP A 48 0.20 -14.17 4.55
CA TRP A 48 -1.04 -14.10 3.78
C TRP A 48 -2.02 -15.27 4.05
N PRO A 49 -1.60 -16.54 4.19
CA PRO A 49 -2.50 -17.61 4.60
C PRO A 49 -3.21 -17.30 5.92
N GLU A 50 -2.49 -16.79 6.92
CA GLU A 50 -3.04 -16.42 8.23
C GLU A 50 -4.07 -15.28 8.10
N ILE A 51 -3.77 -14.24 7.31
CA ILE A 51 -4.69 -13.13 7.06
C ILE A 51 -5.97 -13.60 6.35
N LEU A 52 -5.84 -14.43 5.31
CA LEU A 52 -6.95 -14.88 4.49
C LEU A 52 -7.90 -15.81 5.25
N HIS A 53 -7.34 -16.64 6.14
CA HIS A 53 -8.07 -17.64 6.92
C HIS A 53 -8.35 -17.20 8.36
N HIS A 54 -8.02 -15.96 8.73
CA HIS A 54 -8.22 -15.46 10.09
C HIS A 54 -9.67 -15.66 10.54
N PRO A 55 -9.93 -16.19 11.76
CA PRO A 55 -11.28 -16.51 12.22
C PRO A 55 -12.18 -15.27 12.33
N HIS A 56 -11.61 -14.09 12.58
CA HIS A 56 -12.37 -12.83 12.68
C HIS A 56 -12.55 -12.09 11.35
N ARG A 57 -12.15 -12.69 10.21
CA ARG A 57 -12.32 -12.05 8.90
C ARG A 57 -13.81 -11.93 8.59
N LEU A 58 -14.28 -10.71 8.33
CA LEU A 58 -15.64 -10.46 7.87
C LEU A 58 -15.88 -11.14 6.51
N ARG A 59 -16.95 -11.94 6.43
CA ARG A 59 -17.36 -12.67 5.21
C ARG A 59 -18.69 -12.19 4.65
N ARG A 60 -19.42 -11.37 5.40
CA ARG A 60 -20.71 -10.80 5.04
C ARG A 60 -20.75 -9.32 5.43
N PRO A 61 -21.52 -8.49 4.71
CA PRO A 61 -21.83 -7.14 5.15
C PRO A 61 -22.46 -7.11 6.54
N LEU A 62 -22.17 -6.05 7.30
CA LEU A 62 -22.76 -5.79 8.60
C LEU A 62 -23.37 -4.39 8.60
N ILE A 63 -24.60 -4.26 9.09
CA ILE A 63 -25.28 -2.97 9.28
C ILE A 63 -25.39 -2.69 10.78
N ARG A 64 -25.06 -1.47 11.19
CA ARG A 64 -25.14 -1.05 12.60
C ARG A 64 -26.62 -0.88 12.99
N LYS A 65 -27.03 -1.49 14.12
CA LYS A 65 -28.40 -1.35 14.68
C LYS A 65 -28.46 -0.56 15.99
N GLY A 66 -27.32 -0.09 16.49
CA GLY A 66 -27.24 0.73 17.70
C GLY A 66 -26.57 2.09 17.47
N ALA A 67 -26.35 2.81 18.58
CA ALA A 67 -25.64 4.07 18.54
C ALA A 67 -24.17 3.86 18.10
N ARG A 68 -23.56 4.91 17.55
CA ARG A 68 -22.15 4.87 17.13
C ARG A 68 -21.27 4.56 18.35
N GLY A 69 -20.45 3.52 18.25
CA GLY A 69 -19.56 3.07 19.33
C GLY A 69 -20.07 1.88 20.15
N GLU A 70 -21.35 1.51 20.06
CA GLU A 70 -21.91 0.42 20.88
C GLU A 70 -21.53 -1.00 20.41
N GLY A 71 -20.96 -1.14 19.21
CA GLY A 71 -20.62 -2.47 18.66
C GLY A 71 -21.83 -3.35 18.29
N LYS A 72 -23.05 -2.80 18.23
CA LYS A 72 -24.26 -3.54 17.83
C LYS A 72 -24.37 -3.63 16.31
N TRP A 73 -23.95 -4.77 15.77
CA TRP A 73 -23.95 -5.08 14.33
C TRP A 73 -24.86 -6.25 14.01
N GLN A 74 -25.54 -6.16 12.86
CA GLN A 74 -26.35 -7.24 12.32
C GLN A 74 -25.85 -7.62 10.93
N GLU A 75 -25.78 -8.92 10.64
CA GLU A 75 -25.46 -9.39 9.28
C GLU A 75 -26.53 -8.96 8.27
N ALA A 76 -26.07 -8.65 7.05
CA ALA A 76 -26.92 -8.31 5.92
C ALA A 76 -26.44 -9.03 4.66
N SER A 77 -27.34 -9.17 3.69
CA SER A 77 -26.98 -9.48 2.31
C SER A 77 -26.27 -8.28 1.65
N TRP A 78 -25.61 -8.53 0.53
CA TRP A 78 -25.03 -7.45 -0.28
C TRP A 78 -26.08 -6.49 -0.81
N GLN A 79 -27.26 -6.98 -1.18
CA GLN A 79 -28.36 -6.16 -1.67
C GLN A 79 -28.84 -5.19 -0.59
N GLU A 80 -29.18 -5.70 0.60
CA GLU A 80 -29.61 -4.87 1.74
C GLU A 80 -28.54 -3.84 2.15
N ALA A 81 -27.26 -4.21 2.13
CA ALA A 81 -26.18 -3.30 2.45
C ALA A 81 -26.01 -2.18 1.41
N LEU A 82 -26.14 -2.50 0.13
CA LEU A 82 -26.05 -1.52 -0.95
C LEU A 82 -27.26 -0.59 -0.98
N ASP A 83 -28.48 -1.13 -0.78
CA ASP A 83 -29.71 -0.34 -0.69
C ASP A 83 -29.66 0.63 0.49
N PHE A 84 -29.21 0.16 1.66
CA PHE A 84 -28.99 1.02 2.82
C PHE A 84 -28.00 2.15 2.53
N VAL A 85 -26.86 1.86 1.89
CA VAL A 85 -25.88 2.90 1.53
C VAL A 85 -26.47 3.88 0.52
N LEU A 86 -27.22 3.40 -0.47
CA LEU A 86 -27.87 4.23 -1.47
C LEU A 86 -28.87 5.21 -0.83
N GLU A 87 -29.77 4.72 0.02
CA GLU A 87 -30.74 5.54 0.75
C GLU A 87 -30.05 6.66 1.55
N GLN A 88 -29.00 6.31 2.30
CA GLN A 88 -28.24 7.26 3.10
C GLN A 88 -27.52 8.31 2.23
N LEU A 89 -26.97 7.90 1.08
CA LEU A 89 -26.29 8.81 0.16
C LEU A 89 -27.25 9.77 -0.55
N LEU A 90 -28.43 9.29 -0.93
CA LEU A 90 -29.47 10.13 -1.53
C LEU A 90 -30.02 11.16 -0.54
N ALA A 91 -30.35 10.73 0.68
CA ALA A 91 -30.79 11.65 1.73
C ALA A 91 -29.71 12.69 2.08
N LEU A 92 -28.45 12.28 2.18
CA LEU A 92 -27.33 13.20 2.40
C LEU A 92 -27.22 14.25 1.28
N LYS A 93 -27.34 13.82 0.02
CA LYS A 93 -27.27 14.69 -1.13
C LYS A 93 -28.45 15.67 -1.19
N GLU A 94 -29.65 15.22 -0.83
CA GLU A 94 -30.86 16.07 -0.80
C GLU A 94 -30.78 17.14 0.30
N HIS A 95 -30.32 16.77 1.51
CA HIS A 95 -30.32 17.68 2.65
C HIS A 95 -29.10 18.62 2.71
N TYR A 96 -27.93 18.17 2.26
CA TYR A 96 -26.66 18.88 2.49
C TYR A 96 -25.83 19.11 1.22
N GLY A 97 -26.31 18.70 0.05
CA GLY A 97 -25.55 18.73 -1.19
C GLY A 97 -24.54 17.57 -1.30
N PRO A 98 -24.08 17.25 -2.53
CA PRO A 98 -23.15 16.15 -2.75
C PRO A 98 -21.78 16.37 -2.08
N GLU A 99 -21.35 17.62 -1.91
CA GLU A 99 -20.11 18.01 -1.24
C GLU A 99 -20.04 17.58 0.23
N ALA A 100 -21.17 17.33 0.89
CA ALA A 100 -21.18 16.83 2.26
C ALA A 100 -20.58 15.41 2.40
N LEU A 101 -20.44 14.67 1.29
CA LEU A 101 -19.85 13.33 1.29
C LEU A 101 -18.32 13.41 1.21
N ALA A 102 -17.63 12.92 2.23
CA ALA A 102 -16.19 12.64 2.17
C ALA A 102 -15.93 11.15 1.91
N LEU A 103 -15.12 10.85 0.89
CA LEU A 103 -14.64 9.50 0.59
C LEU A 103 -13.20 9.34 1.06
N CYS A 104 -13.02 8.54 2.11
CA CYS A 104 -11.72 8.30 2.72
C CYS A 104 -11.16 6.94 2.27
N LEU A 105 -10.08 6.98 1.50
CA LEU A 105 -9.35 5.80 1.06
C LEU A 105 -8.08 5.61 1.86
N GLY A 106 -7.79 4.35 2.19
CA GLY A 106 -6.43 3.94 2.53
C GLY A 106 -5.51 3.98 1.30
N HIS A 107 -4.41 3.22 1.34
CA HIS A 107 -3.58 3.04 0.16
C HIS A 107 -4.26 2.06 -0.81
N PRO A 108 -4.69 2.49 -2.02
CA PRO A 108 -5.37 1.63 -2.99
C PRO A 108 -4.44 0.50 -3.43
N LYS A 109 -4.98 -0.72 -3.62
CA LYS A 109 -4.21 -1.93 -3.93
C LYS A 109 -4.43 -2.43 -5.36
N GLY A 110 -5.17 -1.67 -6.14
CA GLY A 110 -5.53 -1.85 -7.53
C GLY A 110 -6.25 -0.60 -8.03
N LEU A 111 -7.43 -0.79 -8.61
CA LEU A 111 -8.21 0.28 -9.25
C LEU A 111 -9.13 1.05 -8.30
N GLU A 112 -9.08 0.79 -6.99
CA GLU A 112 -10.01 1.38 -6.02
C GLU A 112 -9.93 2.91 -6.02
N GLY A 113 -8.73 3.47 -6.17
CA GLY A 113 -8.54 4.91 -6.31
C GLY A 113 -9.24 5.47 -7.55
N ALA A 114 -9.04 4.84 -8.71
CA ALA A 114 -9.66 5.28 -9.97
C ALA A 114 -11.19 5.18 -9.92
N PHE A 115 -11.74 4.08 -9.39
CA PHE A 115 -13.18 3.91 -9.24
C PHE A 115 -13.78 4.89 -8.23
N CYS A 116 -13.09 5.15 -7.12
CA CYS A 116 -13.55 6.14 -6.14
C CYS A 116 -13.58 7.55 -6.72
N HIS A 117 -12.55 7.97 -7.47
CA HIS A 117 -12.56 9.27 -8.15
C HIS A 117 -13.65 9.37 -9.21
N ARG A 118 -13.89 8.30 -9.97
CA ARG A 118 -14.99 8.25 -10.94
C ARG A 118 -16.35 8.37 -10.24
N PHE A 119 -16.55 7.63 -9.15
CA PHE A 119 -17.76 7.70 -8.34
C PHE A 119 -17.96 9.10 -7.75
N ALA A 120 -16.93 9.69 -7.13
CA ALA A 120 -16.97 11.05 -6.60
C ALA A 120 -17.41 12.08 -7.66
N ARG A 121 -16.83 11.99 -8.87
CA ARG A 121 -17.18 12.87 -9.99
C ARG A 121 -18.65 12.73 -10.41
N VAL A 122 -19.17 11.51 -10.48
CA VAL A 122 -20.59 11.27 -10.85
C VAL A 122 -21.53 11.69 -9.71
N PHE A 123 -21.15 11.42 -8.46
CA PHE A 123 -21.94 11.81 -7.29
C PHE A 123 -21.99 13.34 -7.13
N GLY A 124 -20.89 14.02 -7.45
CA GLY A 124 -20.72 15.46 -7.37
C GLY A 124 -19.87 15.92 -6.18
N THR A 125 -19.15 15.03 -5.50
CA THR A 125 -18.30 15.42 -4.36
C THR A 125 -16.86 15.67 -4.79
N PRO A 126 -16.23 16.79 -4.37
CA PRO A 126 -14.79 17.00 -4.52
C PRO A 126 -13.97 16.30 -3.42
N ASN A 127 -14.62 15.82 -2.37
CA ASN A 127 -13.98 15.41 -1.12
C ASN A 127 -13.49 13.96 -1.17
N VAL A 128 -12.43 13.72 -1.94
CA VAL A 128 -11.71 12.43 -1.95
C VAL A 128 -10.39 12.58 -1.21
N VAL A 129 -10.24 11.87 -0.10
CA VAL A 129 -9.04 11.91 0.74
C VAL A 129 -8.36 10.55 0.71
N THR A 130 -7.05 10.54 0.49
CA THR A 130 -6.23 9.33 0.52
C THR A 130 -5.13 9.46 1.56
N SER A 131 -4.54 8.36 2.03
CA SER A 131 -3.35 8.42 2.89
C SER A 131 -2.10 9.02 2.21
N GLY A 132 -2.17 9.40 0.93
CA GLY A 132 -1.06 10.00 0.18
C GLY A 132 -0.51 11.27 0.81
N HIS A 133 -1.37 12.12 1.39
CA HIS A 133 -0.99 13.41 1.98
C HIS A 133 -0.04 13.29 3.19
N ILE A 134 -0.05 12.17 3.91
CA ILE A 134 0.89 11.86 5.00
C ILE A 134 1.99 10.86 4.57
N CYS A 135 1.99 10.45 3.31
CA CYS A 135 2.88 9.42 2.78
C CYS A 135 3.85 10.02 1.75
N HIS A 136 3.64 9.79 0.44
CA HIS A 136 4.59 10.17 -0.60
C HIS A 136 4.33 11.55 -1.22
N VAL A 137 3.09 12.05 -1.17
CA VAL A 137 2.67 13.26 -1.89
C VAL A 137 3.50 14.48 -1.49
N PRO A 138 3.82 14.73 -0.20
CA PRO A 138 4.67 15.88 0.16
C PRO A 138 6.04 15.87 -0.52
N GLY A 139 6.70 14.71 -0.59
CA GLY A 139 8.01 14.59 -1.23
C GLY A 139 7.94 14.73 -2.76
N GLU A 140 6.86 14.21 -3.37
CA GLU A 140 6.61 14.35 -4.80
C GLU A 140 6.34 15.81 -5.17
N VAL A 141 5.48 16.51 -4.42
CA VAL A 141 5.19 17.94 -4.61
C VAL A 141 6.44 18.78 -4.44
N ALA A 142 7.28 18.50 -3.43
CA ALA A 142 8.56 19.18 -3.26
C ALA A 142 9.47 19.02 -4.47
N SER A 143 9.52 17.81 -5.05
CA SER A 143 10.29 17.53 -6.28
C SER A 143 9.72 18.28 -7.48
N ILE A 144 8.40 18.28 -7.67
CA ILE A 144 7.74 19.01 -8.77
C ILE A 144 8.00 20.50 -8.68
N VAL A 145 7.86 21.10 -7.50
CA VAL A 145 8.07 22.54 -7.30
C VAL A 145 9.54 22.94 -7.46
N THR A 146 10.48 22.08 -7.06
CA THR A 146 11.92 22.40 -7.09
C THR A 146 12.57 22.07 -8.44
N LEU A 147 12.17 20.95 -9.05
CA LEU A 147 12.84 20.33 -10.19
C LEU A 147 11.95 20.24 -11.44
N GLY A 148 10.67 20.64 -11.36
CA GLY A 148 9.71 20.61 -12.46
C GLY A 148 9.08 19.23 -12.72
N ALA A 149 9.50 18.18 -12.02
CA ALA A 149 8.98 16.82 -12.19
C ALA A 149 9.18 15.97 -10.91
N PRO A 150 8.42 14.88 -10.75
CA PRO A 150 8.75 13.83 -9.78
C PRO A 150 10.14 13.25 -10.07
N CYS A 151 10.94 13.04 -9.02
CA CYS A 151 12.26 12.43 -9.15
C CYS A 151 12.25 10.99 -8.66
N PHE A 152 12.79 10.11 -9.48
CA PHE A 152 12.95 8.69 -9.17
C PHE A 152 14.43 8.31 -9.26
N LEU A 153 14.82 7.31 -8.47
CA LEU A 153 16.14 6.72 -8.62
C LEU A 153 16.25 6.02 -9.98
N ASP A 154 17.36 6.24 -10.67
CA ASP A 154 17.74 5.48 -11.85
C ASP A 154 17.74 3.97 -11.53
N PRO A 155 16.91 3.15 -12.22
CA PRO A 155 16.81 1.73 -11.93
C PRO A 155 18.08 0.92 -12.31
N ASP A 156 18.90 1.44 -13.22
CA ASP A 156 20.04 0.74 -13.80
C ASP A 156 21.38 1.36 -13.41
N GLY A 157 21.38 2.64 -13.06
CA GLY A 157 22.53 3.38 -12.55
C GLY A 157 23.11 2.81 -11.25
N VAL A 158 24.43 2.76 -11.17
CA VAL A 158 25.16 2.43 -9.94
C VAL A 158 25.90 3.68 -9.45
N PRO A 159 25.41 4.33 -8.40
CA PRO A 159 26.03 5.56 -7.92
C PRO A 159 27.32 5.26 -7.15
N ARG A 160 28.32 6.16 -7.24
CA ARG A 160 29.53 6.09 -6.40
C ARG A 160 29.30 6.48 -4.94
N THR A 161 28.20 7.17 -4.66
CA THR A 161 27.80 7.57 -3.30
C THR A 161 26.29 7.41 -3.14
N LEU A 162 25.87 6.79 -2.04
CA LEU A 162 24.48 6.65 -1.62
C LEU A 162 24.27 7.45 -0.35
N ILE A 163 23.26 8.33 -0.36
CA ILE A 163 22.78 9.05 0.82
C ILE A 163 21.40 8.51 1.16
N LEU A 164 21.27 7.84 2.30
CA LEU A 164 20.00 7.32 2.81
C LEU A 164 19.52 8.20 3.96
N TRP A 165 18.64 9.16 3.65
CA TRP A 165 18.12 10.11 4.63
C TRP A 165 16.76 9.69 5.15
N GLY A 166 16.69 9.25 6.41
CA GLY A 166 15.44 8.83 7.06
C GLY A 166 14.84 7.56 6.45
N VAL A 167 15.66 6.69 5.87
CA VAL A 167 15.22 5.48 5.17
C VAL A 167 15.72 4.23 5.89
N ASN A 168 14.80 3.29 6.16
CA ASN A 168 15.11 1.98 6.75
C ASN A 168 14.52 0.81 5.94
N PHE A 169 14.86 0.70 4.65
CA PHE A 169 14.29 -0.33 3.77
C PHE A 169 14.63 -1.81 4.06
N PRO A 170 15.57 -2.18 4.96
CA PRO A 170 15.64 -3.55 5.45
C PRO A 170 14.39 -3.98 6.24
N ASP A 171 13.81 -3.06 7.01
CA ASP A 171 12.64 -3.33 7.87
C ASP A 171 11.35 -2.75 7.29
N THR A 172 11.45 -1.63 6.57
CA THR A 172 10.34 -1.00 5.85
C THR A 172 10.46 -1.29 4.36
N ARG A 173 9.42 -1.01 3.57
CA ARG A 173 9.55 -1.07 2.11
C ARG A 173 8.86 0.16 1.54
N TYR A 174 9.68 1.15 1.21
CA TYR A 174 9.27 2.42 0.65
C TYR A 174 10.39 2.96 -0.24
N GLY A 175 10.03 3.60 -1.34
CA GLY A 175 10.97 4.22 -2.27
C GLY A 175 11.45 3.32 -3.42
N SER A 176 12.09 3.96 -4.40
CA SER A 176 12.54 3.36 -5.65
C SER A 176 13.80 2.48 -5.52
N LEU A 177 14.54 2.59 -4.43
CA LEU A 177 15.73 1.77 -4.20
C LEU A 177 15.34 0.35 -3.73
N SER A 178 15.70 -0.66 -4.53
CA SER A 178 15.63 -2.06 -4.11
C SER A 178 16.82 -2.45 -3.22
N TYR A 179 16.61 -3.44 -2.36
CA TYR A 179 17.71 -4.03 -1.58
C TYR A 179 18.80 -4.59 -2.51
N GLY A 180 18.42 -5.15 -3.66
CA GLY A 180 19.36 -5.62 -4.68
C GLY A 180 20.25 -4.51 -5.24
N GLN A 181 19.67 -3.33 -5.51
CA GLN A 181 20.43 -2.16 -5.98
C GLN A 181 21.37 -1.60 -4.92
N LEU A 182 20.95 -1.51 -3.65
CA LEU A 182 21.89 -1.18 -2.56
C LEU A 182 23.06 -2.15 -2.57
N GLN A 183 22.79 -3.45 -2.58
CA GLN A 183 23.83 -4.47 -2.52
C GLN A 183 24.76 -4.42 -3.73
N LYS A 184 24.22 -4.14 -4.92
CA LYS A 184 25.01 -3.93 -6.14
C LYS A 184 25.95 -2.74 -5.97
N ALA A 185 25.42 -1.58 -5.58
CA ALA A 185 26.21 -0.36 -5.40
C ALA A 185 27.32 -0.55 -4.35
N LEU A 186 27.01 -1.16 -3.20
CA LEU A 186 28.03 -1.43 -2.18
C LEU A 186 29.11 -2.41 -2.65
N ARG A 187 28.75 -3.44 -3.43
CA ARG A 187 29.75 -4.35 -4.02
C ARG A 187 30.64 -3.66 -5.06
N GLU A 188 30.11 -2.67 -5.76
CA GLU A 188 30.84 -1.86 -6.74
C GLU A 188 31.63 -0.70 -6.09
N GLY A 189 31.67 -0.66 -4.74
CA GLY A 189 32.49 0.30 -3.99
C GLY A 189 31.81 1.64 -3.73
N ALA A 190 30.48 1.72 -3.82
CA ALA A 190 29.76 2.93 -3.47
C ALA A 190 29.93 3.28 -1.98
N ARG A 191 30.24 4.55 -1.70
CA ARG A 191 30.23 5.10 -0.34
C ARG A 191 28.80 5.19 0.17
N LEU A 192 28.54 4.80 1.41
CA LEU A 192 27.23 4.85 2.05
C LEU A 192 27.21 5.86 3.20
N ILE A 193 26.33 6.85 3.09
CA ILE A 193 26.01 7.81 4.14
C ILE A 193 24.58 7.54 4.59
N VAL A 194 24.37 7.40 5.90
CA VAL A 194 23.04 7.23 6.50
C VAL A 194 22.75 8.45 7.36
N VAL A 195 21.59 9.06 7.20
CA VAL A 195 21.15 10.16 8.08
C VAL A 195 19.87 9.70 8.76
N ASP A 196 19.98 9.25 10.01
CA ASP A 196 18.85 8.68 10.75
C ASP A 196 19.04 8.94 12.25
N PRO A 197 18.04 9.44 13.00
CA PRO A 197 18.16 9.60 14.45
C PRO A 197 18.32 8.25 15.18
N LYS A 198 17.94 7.14 14.56
CA LYS A 198 18.05 5.79 15.10
C LYS A 198 19.18 5.03 14.42
N ARG A 199 19.99 4.33 15.21
CA ARG A 199 20.98 3.38 14.69
C ARG A 199 20.30 2.14 14.10
N THR A 200 19.97 2.20 12.81
CA THR A 200 19.39 1.09 12.05
C THR A 200 20.45 0.08 11.60
N SER A 201 20.02 -1.06 11.07
CA SER A 201 20.94 -2.07 10.50
C SER A 201 21.79 -1.54 9.34
N LEU A 202 21.34 -0.49 8.65
CA LEU A 202 22.09 0.19 7.58
C LEU A 202 23.32 0.92 8.12
N CYS A 203 23.25 1.46 9.35
CA CYS A 203 24.35 2.22 9.97
C CYS A 203 25.59 1.36 10.18
N ASN A 204 25.42 0.05 10.40
CA ASN A 204 26.54 -0.89 10.57
C ASN A 204 27.37 -1.10 9.28
N ARG A 205 26.87 -0.62 8.14
CA ARG A 205 27.52 -0.72 6.83
C ARG A 205 27.85 0.65 6.25
N ALA A 206 27.55 1.72 6.98
CA ALA A 206 27.72 3.08 6.51
C ALA A 206 29.15 3.56 6.78
N ASP A 207 29.69 4.34 5.85
CA ASP A 207 30.94 5.08 6.04
C ASP A 207 30.73 6.30 6.95
N LEU A 208 29.50 6.81 7.03
CA LEU A 208 29.09 7.92 7.87
C LEU A 208 27.63 7.75 8.33
N TRP A 209 27.37 7.98 9.61
CA TRP A 209 26.04 8.03 10.22
C TRP A 209 25.87 9.30 11.06
#